data_AF-A0A383D205-F1
#
_entry.id   AF-A0A383D205-F1
#
_cell.length_a   1.000
_cell.length_b   1.000
_cell.length_c   1.000
_cell.angle_alpha   90.00
_cell.angle_beta   90.00
_cell.angle_gamma   90.00
#
_symmetry.space_group_name_H-M   'P 1'
#
loop_
_entity.id
_entity.type
_entity.pdbx_description
1 polymer ?
#
loop_
_entity_poly.entity_id
_entity_poly.type
_entity_poly.pdbx_seq_one_letter_code
_entity_poly.pdbx_strand_id
1 'polypeptide(L)'
;QTGGFRSSADKGSMFIILPDGQARSLKGGIWRFGKEFIAPGSTIVIPRQTKPFDWLIITETLSPIFANLATSAAALAAIND
;
A
#
# COMPACT_ATOMS: atom_id res chain seq x y z
N GLN A 1 -1.52 24.51 7.68
CA GLN A 1 -1.98 23.23 7.10
C GLN A 1 -1.32 23.04 5.74
N THR A 2 -0.87 21.83 5.39
CA THR A 2 -0.06 21.54 4.19
C THR A 2 -0.86 21.06 2.96
N GLY A 3 -2.19 21.20 2.96
CA GLY A 3 -3.05 20.78 1.83
C GLY A 3 -3.35 19.28 1.75
N GLY A 4 -2.82 18.46 2.67
CA GLY A 4 -3.09 17.02 2.74
C GLY A 4 -2.16 16.17 1.89
N PHE A 5 -2.49 14.89 1.74
CA PHE A 5 -1.69 13.92 0.98
C PHE A 5 -2.05 13.92 -0.50
N ARG A 6 -1.05 13.75 -1.37
CA ARG A 6 -1.28 13.40 -2.78
C ARG A 6 -1.86 11.99 -2.88
N SER A 7 -2.63 11.73 -3.94
CA SER A 7 -3.20 10.40 -4.22
C SER A 7 -2.13 9.31 -4.36
N SER A 8 -0.95 9.68 -4.87
CA SER A 8 0.18 8.77 -5.06
C SER A 8 1.09 8.63 -3.82
N ALA A 9 0.73 9.24 -2.69
CA ALA A 9 1.59 9.23 -1.50
C ALA A 9 1.49 7.88 -0.77
N ASP A 10 2.63 7.33 -0.37
CA ASP A 10 2.66 6.18 0.53
C ASP A 10 2.43 6.67 1.97
N LYS A 11 1.18 6.59 2.41
CA LYS A 11 0.76 6.98 3.77
C LYS A 11 1.27 6.02 4.86
N GLY A 12 1.70 4.82 4.49
CA GLY A 12 2.24 3.81 5.40
C GLY A 12 3.72 4.01 5.73
N SER A 13 4.46 4.65 4.83
CA SER A 13 5.92 4.79 4.90
C SER A 13 6.35 6.24 5.11
N MET A 14 5.97 6.85 6.22
CA MET A 14 6.35 8.24 6.52
C MET A 14 7.57 8.32 7.43
N PHE A 15 8.44 9.31 7.19
CA PHE A 15 9.69 9.47 7.92
C PHE A 15 9.81 10.89 8.49
N ILE A 16 10.31 10.98 9.72
CA ILE A 16 10.79 12.23 10.30
C ILE A 16 12.31 12.18 10.32
N ILE A 17 12.94 13.20 9.75
CA ILE A 17 14.36 13.46 9.88
C ILE A 17 14.52 14.52 10.96
N LEU A 18 15.14 14.15 12.07
CA LEU A 18 15.38 15.04 13.20
C LEU A 18 16.59 15.97 12.94
N PRO A 19 16.71 17.09 13.67
CA PRO A 19 17.83 18.03 13.49
C PRO A 19 19.21 17.42 13.80
N ASP A 20 19.25 16.34 14.59
CA ASP A 20 20.46 15.57 14.90
C ASP A 20 20.83 14.57 13.79
N GLY A 21 20.07 14.53 12.69
CA GLY A 21 20.27 13.62 11.56
C GLY A 21 19.64 12.24 11.73
N GLN A 22 19.00 11.95 12.86
CA GLN A 22 18.31 10.67 13.04
C GLN A 22 17.03 10.60 12.20
N ALA A 23 16.85 9.49 11.49
CA ALA A 23 15.61 9.19 10.78
C ALA A 23 14.73 8.25 11.59
N ARG A 24 13.47 8.64 11.82
CA ARG A 24 12.47 7.82 12.51
C ARG A 24 11.32 7.49 11.57
N SER A 25 10.95 6.20 11.51
CA SER A 25 9.80 5.75 10.74
C SER A 25 8.52 5.84 11.57
N LEU A 26 7.51 6.51 11.03
CA LEU A 26 6.19 6.61 11.63
C LEU A 26 5.30 5.48 11.13
N LYS A 27 5.54 4.28 11.68
CA LYS A 27 4.69 3.11 11.44
C LYS A 27 3.29 3.40 11.99
N GLY A 28 2.25 3.36 11.16
CA GLY A 28 0.84 3.59 11.56
C GLY A 28 0.18 4.82 10.93
N GLY A 29 0.87 5.51 10.02
CA GLY A 29 0.31 6.57 9.19
C GLY A 29 -0.16 7.81 9.97
N ILE A 30 -1.17 8.47 9.43
CA ILE A 30 -1.65 9.80 9.88
C ILE A 30 -2.12 9.79 11.34
N TRP A 31 -2.62 8.65 11.82
CA TRP A 31 -3.20 8.55 13.17
C TRP A 31 -2.17 8.62 14.31
N ARG A 32 -0.90 8.33 14.01
CA ARG A 32 0.21 8.48 14.98
C ARG A 32 0.89 9.84 14.91
N PHE A 33 0.69 10.60 13.84
CA PHE A 33 1.32 11.90 13.62
C PHE A 33 1.00 12.94 14.69
N GLY A 34 -0.15 12.83 15.36
CA GLY A 34 -0.56 13.73 16.45
C GLY A 34 -0.13 13.28 17.85
N LYS A 35 0.51 12.11 17.99
CA LYS A 35 0.91 11.54 19.30
C LYS A 35 2.41 11.59 19.53
N GLU A 36 3.21 11.78 18.47
CA GLU A 36 4.67 11.81 18.53
C GLU A 36 5.16 13.26 18.70
N PHE A 37 6.08 13.50 19.64
CA PHE A 37 6.74 14.80 19.75
C PHE A 37 7.70 15.00 18.55
N ILE A 38 7.49 16.07 17.79
CA ILE A 38 8.33 16.44 16.64
C ILE A 38 9.20 17.63 17.06
N ALA A 39 10.53 17.44 17.06
CA ALA A 39 11.46 18.51 17.39
C ALA A 39 11.39 19.63 16.34
N PRO A 40 11.47 20.91 16.72
CA PRO A 40 11.58 22.03 15.77
C PRO A 40 12.77 21.84 14.82
N GLY A 41 12.60 22.19 13.54
CA GLY A 41 13.61 21.98 12.50
C GLY A 41 13.64 20.56 11.92
N SER A 42 12.78 19.66 12.39
CA SER A 42 12.62 18.33 11.77
C SER A 42 12.00 18.44 10.38
N THR A 43 12.40 17.55 9.48
CA THR A 43 11.82 17.43 8.13
C THR A 43 10.94 16.19 8.03
N ILE A 44 9.73 16.35 7.51
CA ILE A 44 8.79 15.24 7.28
C ILE A 44 8.86 14.84 5.81
N VAL A 45 9.18 13.58 5.55
CA VAL A 45 9.27 13.03 4.20
C VAL A 45 8.19 11.98 3.99
N ILE A 46 7.38 12.19 2.97
CA ILE A 46 6.34 11.26 2.53
C ILE A 46 6.71 10.81 1.11
N PRO A 47 7.14 9.54 0.94
CA PRO A 47 7.49 9.02 -0.36
C PRO A 47 6.25 8.77 -1.22
N ARG A 48 6.49 8.52 -2.51
CA ARG A 48 5.48 8.03 -3.44
C ARG A 48 5.30 6.52 -3.25
N GLN A 49 4.07 6.04 -3.41
CA GLN A 49 3.79 4.60 -3.49
C GLN A 49 4.52 3.98 -4.69
N THR A 50 5.40 3.02 -4.40
CA THR A 50 6.31 2.42 -5.40
C THR A 50 5.63 1.35 -6.25
N LYS A 51 4.55 0.75 -5.77
CA LYS A 51 3.83 -0.34 -6.45
C LYS A 51 2.32 -0.12 -6.48
N PRO A 52 1.83 0.85 -7.29
CA PRO A 52 0.40 1.13 -7.38
C PRO A 52 -0.42 0.01 -8.04
N PHE A 53 0.23 -0.90 -8.79
CA PHE A 53 -0.44 -1.93 -9.58
C PHE A 53 -0.03 -3.37 -9.22
N ASP A 54 0.46 -3.63 -8.00
CA ASP A 54 0.83 -5.00 -7.57
C ASP A 54 -0.32 -6.01 -7.69
N TRP A 55 -1.56 -5.54 -7.64
CA TRP A 55 -2.75 -6.36 -7.86
C TRP A 55 -2.76 -7.01 -9.25
N LEU A 56 -2.16 -6.41 -10.29
CA LEU A 56 -2.08 -7.01 -11.62
C LEU A 56 -1.28 -8.31 -11.60
N ILE A 57 -0.17 -8.33 -10.87
CA ILE A 57 0.69 -9.52 -10.71
C ILE A 57 -0.09 -10.63 -9.97
N ILE A 58 -0.86 -10.25 -8.95
CA ILE A 58 -1.72 -11.20 -8.22
C ILE A 58 -2.82 -11.74 -9.14
N THR A 59 -3.44 -10.88 -9.95
CA THR A 59 -4.46 -11.31 -10.91
C THR A 59 -3.88 -12.22 -11.98
N GLU A 60 -2.69 -11.95 -12.50
CA GLU A 60 -1.99 -12.80 -13.46
C GLU A 60 -1.75 -14.20 -12.91
N THR A 61 -1.38 -14.31 -11.64
CA THR A 61 -1.13 -15.61 -10.98
C THR A 61 -2.41 -16.37 -10.61
N LEU A 62 -3.47 -15.67 -10.18
CA LEU A 62 -4.72 -16.31 -9.74
C LEU A 62 -5.71 -16.57 -10.87
N SER A 63 -5.71 -15.77 -11.94
CA SER A 63 -6.66 -15.88 -13.05
C SER A 63 -6.68 -17.28 -13.70
N PRO A 64 -5.53 -17.93 -13.98
CA PRO A 64 -5.52 -19.28 -14.55
C PRO A 64 -6.11 -20.33 -13.61
N ILE A 65 -5.92 -20.18 -12.28
CA ILE A 65 -6.47 -21.09 -11.28
C ILE A 65 -8.01 -21.04 -11.35
N PHE A 66 -8.57 -19.84 -11.36
CA PHE A 66 -10.02 -19.66 -11.49
C PHE A 66 -10.54 -20.13 -12.86
N ALA A 67 -9.80 -19.91 -13.95
CA ALA A 67 -10.16 -20.38 -15.28
C ALA A 67 -10.22 -21.92 -15.34
N ASN A 68 -9.25 -22.61 -14.73
CA ASN A 68 -9.23 -24.07 -14.67
C ASN A 68 -10.40 -24.61 -13.83
N LEU A 69 -10.70 -23.97 -12.69
CA LEU A 69 -11.86 -24.33 -11.87
C LEU A 69 -13.18 -24.13 -12.63
N ALA A 70 -13.32 -23.00 -13.33
CA ALA A 70 -14.49 -22.72 -14.16
C ALA A 70 -14.63 -23.72 -15.32
N THR A 71 -13.51 -24.10 -15.96
CA THR A 71 -13.51 -25.08 -17.06
C THR A 71 -13.94 -26.47 -16.57
N SER A 72 -13.41 -26.92 -15.44
CA SER A 72 -13.83 -28.18 -14.82
C SER A 72 -15.32 -28.15 -14.41
N ALA A 73 -15.78 -27.05 -13.81
CA ALA A 73 -17.18 -26.89 -13.45
C ALA A 73 -18.10 -26.87 -14.67
N ALA A 74 -17.70 -26.19 -15.75
CA ALA A 74 -18.45 -26.15 -17.02
C ALA A 74 -18.51 -27.54 -17.66
N ALA A 75 -17.41 -28.30 -17.65
CA ALA A 75 -17.38 -29.66 -18.15
C ALA A 75 -18.32 -30.59 -17.33
N LEU A 76 -18.33 -30.45 -16.00
CA LEU A 76 -19.27 -31.19 -15.14
C LEU A 76 -20.72 -30.79 -15.42
N ALA A 77 -21.00 -29.49 -15.56
CA ALA A 77 -22.34 -29.00 -15.86
C ALA A 77 -22.84 -29.50 -17.23
N ALA A 78 -21.99 -29.51 -18.25
CA ALA A 78 -22.35 -29.95 -19.60
C ALA A 78 -22.65 -31.45 -19.72
N ILE A 79 -22.24 -32.28 -18.75
CA ILE A 79 -22.57 -33.72 -18.71
C ILE A 79 -23.84 -33.98 -17.89
N ASN A 80 -24.19 -33.05 -16.98
CA ASN A 80 -25.40 -33.13 -16.16
C ASN A 80 -26.63 -32.50 -16.86
N ASP A 81 -26.44 -31.89 -18.03
CA ASP A 81 -27.47 -31.36 -18.94
C ASP A 81 -27.75 -32.37 -20.06
#